data_AF-A0A821TYB2-F1
#
_entry.id   AF-A0A821TYB2-F1
#
_cell.length_a   1.000
_cell.length_b   1.000
_cell.length_c   1.000
_cell.angle_alpha   90.00
_cell.angle_beta   90.00
_cell.angle_gamma   90.00
#
_symmetry.space_group_name_H-M   'P 1'
#
loop_
_entity.id
_entity.type
_entity.pdbx_description
1 polymer ?
#
loop_
_entity_poly.entity_id
_entity_poly.type
_entity_poly.pdbx_seq_one_letter_code
_entity_poly.pdbx_strand_id
1 'polypeptide(L)'
;MIGYGVASRSMVYYPRANNFTMETGGSIDNSFDGRSVFRHIIYPVYYFLYGDFGDELTNLDSNPEAGWSIADHVLLAIHMIFVNILLTNLLIAMFTKRFDKVYEDTRNIWHSQQYLFTREYFSRSPFLPPISLLYDIYYLARMFFFYIRRKHFQKSADRDSRVFKIISKKKHTIKEWNDFEDAFTSEYAHDEVKALNNASIKSKSGSDSDNKENKDDMMKDHSGLTDANNNLKQVQNDLNKLKVLVEGLNKELNDEIEKKISQNGDPTNP
;
A
#
# COMPACT_ATOMS: atom_id res chain seq x y z
N MET A 1 33.04 -2.68 -15.19
CA MET A 1 33.85 -2.46 -13.98
C MET A 1 35.03 -3.40 -13.94
N ILE A 2 34.88 -4.64 -13.42
CA ILE A 2 36.02 -5.56 -13.22
C ILE A 2 36.73 -5.90 -14.54
N GLY A 3 35.99 -6.22 -15.61
CA GLY A 3 36.59 -6.57 -16.91
C GLY A 3 37.45 -5.45 -17.51
N TYR A 4 36.98 -4.21 -17.45
CA TYR A 4 37.76 -3.03 -17.87
C TYR A 4 39.00 -2.83 -17.00
N GLY A 5 38.83 -2.84 -15.67
CA GLY A 5 39.94 -2.60 -14.74
C GLY A 5 41.05 -3.64 -14.85
N VAL A 6 40.70 -4.92 -15.03
CA VAL A 6 41.69 -5.98 -15.25
C VAL A 6 42.40 -5.80 -16.58
N ALA A 7 41.67 -5.52 -17.67
CA ALA A 7 42.26 -5.35 -18.99
C ALA A 7 43.20 -4.13 -19.05
N SER A 8 42.76 -2.98 -18.56
CA SER A 8 43.53 -1.74 -18.51
C SER A 8 44.81 -1.90 -17.68
N ARG A 9 44.70 -2.40 -16.44
CA ARG A 9 45.88 -2.64 -15.58
C ARG A 9 46.82 -3.71 -16.16
N SER A 10 46.29 -4.76 -16.77
CA SER A 10 47.14 -5.78 -17.41
C SER A 10 47.91 -5.24 -18.61
N MET A 11 47.34 -4.26 -19.31
CA MET A 11 47.90 -3.66 -20.51
C MET A 11 48.92 -2.56 -20.20
N VAL A 12 48.66 -1.75 -19.16
CA VAL A 12 49.57 -0.69 -18.69
C VAL A 12 50.79 -1.27 -17.97
N TYR A 13 50.66 -2.42 -17.28
CA TYR A 13 51.74 -2.99 -16.44
C TYR A 13 52.50 -4.21 -17.06
N TYR A 14 52.38 -4.48 -18.36
CA TYR A 14 53.05 -5.62 -19.02
C TYR A 14 54.51 -5.32 -19.46
N PRO A 15 55.49 -6.26 -19.35
CA PRO A 15 55.78 -7.21 -18.30
C PRO A 15 57.01 -6.70 -17.49
N ARG A 16 56.77 -5.87 -16.47
CA ARG A 16 57.77 -5.51 -15.47
C ARG A 16 57.10 -5.54 -14.10
N ALA A 17 57.02 -6.74 -13.52
CA ALA A 17 56.39 -6.98 -12.22
C ALA A 17 56.96 -6.07 -11.12
N ASN A 18 58.22 -5.65 -11.26
CA ASN A 18 58.90 -4.71 -10.38
C ASN A 18 58.25 -3.30 -10.33
N ASN A 19 57.68 -2.82 -11.44
CA ASN A 19 57.04 -1.50 -11.49
C ASN A 19 55.66 -1.53 -10.81
N PHE A 20 54.90 -2.61 -11.04
CA PHE A 20 53.60 -2.79 -10.40
C PHE A 20 53.71 -2.95 -8.88
N THR A 21 54.71 -3.70 -8.39
CA THR A 21 54.97 -3.83 -6.94
C THR A 21 55.45 -2.52 -6.30
N MET A 22 56.22 -1.69 -7.02
CA MET A 22 56.70 -0.39 -6.53
C MET A 22 55.56 0.63 -6.40
N GLU A 23 54.64 0.71 -7.37
CA GLU A 23 53.51 1.65 -7.30
C GLU A 23 52.41 1.20 -6.33
N THR A 24 52.23 -0.11 -6.15
CA THR A 24 51.26 -0.65 -5.17
C THR A 24 51.77 -0.65 -3.72
N GLY A 25 52.98 -0.11 -3.47
CA GLY A 25 53.57 0.00 -2.14
C GLY A 25 54.00 -1.34 -1.53
N GLY A 26 54.18 -2.38 -2.35
CA GLY A 26 54.61 -3.70 -1.91
C GLY A 26 56.11 -3.72 -1.61
N SER A 27 56.48 -4.10 -0.38
CA SER A 27 57.88 -4.43 -0.06
C SER A 27 58.36 -5.61 -0.90
N ILE A 28 59.66 -5.63 -1.22
CA ILE A 28 60.36 -6.65 -2.04
C ILE A 28 60.32 -8.06 -1.40
N ASP A 29 59.68 -8.22 -0.25
CA ASP A 29 59.37 -9.52 0.33
C ASP A 29 58.23 -10.17 -0.44
N ASN A 30 58.56 -11.24 -1.17
CA ASN A 30 57.80 -12.09 -2.12
C ASN A 30 56.35 -12.54 -1.79
N SER A 31 55.58 -11.84 -0.96
CA SER A 31 54.17 -12.13 -0.69
C SER A 31 53.27 -11.29 -1.60
N PHE A 32 52.64 -11.94 -2.59
CA PHE A 32 51.60 -11.34 -3.43
C PHE A 32 50.42 -10.86 -2.57
N ASP A 33 50.24 -9.54 -2.42
CA ASP A 33 49.07 -8.97 -1.75
C ASP A 33 47.92 -8.76 -2.75
N GLY A 34 46.97 -9.70 -2.80
CA GLY A 34 45.80 -9.58 -3.66
C GLY A 34 44.89 -8.39 -3.33
N ARG A 35 44.95 -7.85 -2.09
CA ARG A 35 44.09 -6.73 -1.68
C ARG A 35 44.54 -5.41 -2.32
N SER A 36 45.84 -5.17 -2.38
CA SER A 36 46.39 -4.00 -3.06
C SER A 36 46.07 -4.06 -4.56
N VAL A 37 46.24 -5.21 -5.20
CA VAL A 37 45.90 -5.42 -6.62
C VAL A 37 44.43 -5.13 -6.89
N PHE A 38 43.53 -5.69 -6.09
CA PHE A 38 42.09 -5.47 -6.24
C PHE A 38 41.70 -4.00 -6.08
N ARG A 39 42.34 -3.29 -5.13
CA ARG A 39 42.13 -1.85 -4.93
C ARG A 39 42.50 -1.05 -6.18
N HIS A 40 43.67 -1.30 -6.77
CA HIS A 40 44.15 -0.59 -7.95
C HIS A 40 43.33 -0.90 -9.22
N ILE A 41 42.69 -2.08 -9.27
CA ILE A 41 41.81 -2.47 -10.38
C ILE A 41 40.43 -1.83 -10.27
N ILE A 42 39.84 -1.73 -9.08
CA ILE A 42 38.43 -1.36 -8.93
C ILE A 42 38.21 0.11 -8.59
N TYR A 43 39.03 0.69 -7.72
CA TYR A 43 38.79 2.05 -7.24
C TYR A 43 38.77 3.09 -8.37
N PRO A 44 39.75 3.10 -9.29
CA PRO A 44 39.78 4.08 -10.38
C PRO A 44 38.56 3.97 -11.31
N VAL A 45 38.18 2.73 -11.66
CA VAL A 45 37.02 2.46 -12.52
C VAL A 45 35.70 2.83 -11.83
N TYR A 46 35.64 2.74 -10.50
CA TYR A 46 34.50 3.22 -9.73
C TYR A 46 34.39 4.75 -9.78
N TYR A 47 35.49 5.49 -9.61
CA TYR A 47 35.47 6.96 -9.66
C TYR A 47 35.19 7.50 -11.06
N PHE A 48 35.65 6.79 -12.09
CA PHE A 48 35.31 7.03 -13.49
C PHE A 48 33.78 7.11 -13.72
N LEU A 49 32.99 6.28 -13.06
CA LEU A 49 31.52 6.35 -13.15
C LEU A 49 30.93 7.69 -12.73
N TYR A 50 31.59 8.34 -11.77
CA TYR A 50 31.17 9.63 -11.24
C TYR A 50 31.80 10.80 -12.00
N GLY A 51 32.61 10.52 -13.03
CA GLY A 51 33.27 11.53 -13.85
C GLY A 51 34.56 12.09 -13.25
N ASP A 52 35.11 11.46 -12.20
CA ASP A 52 36.41 11.82 -11.65
C ASP A 52 37.49 10.92 -12.28
N PHE A 53 38.36 11.51 -13.09
CA PHE A 53 39.39 10.81 -13.84
C PHE A 53 40.78 10.85 -13.19
N GLY A 54 40.95 11.64 -12.12
CA GLY A 54 42.22 11.79 -11.40
C GLY A 54 43.46 11.94 -12.29
N ASP A 55 44.55 11.31 -11.85
CA ASP A 55 45.84 11.26 -12.56
C ASP A 55 45.89 10.13 -13.61
N GLU A 56 44.79 9.40 -13.84
CA GLU A 56 44.81 8.27 -14.77
C GLU A 56 44.97 8.75 -16.23
N LEU A 57 44.34 9.87 -16.59
CA LEU A 57 44.49 10.50 -17.91
C LEU A 57 45.92 11.03 -18.12
N THR A 58 46.59 11.51 -17.08
CA THR A 58 47.94 12.11 -17.17
C THR A 58 49.04 11.05 -17.17
N ASN A 59 48.85 9.94 -16.47
CA ASN A 59 49.76 8.79 -16.49
C ASN A 59 49.76 8.04 -17.82
N LEU A 60 48.69 8.15 -18.62
CA LEU A 60 48.64 7.58 -19.96
C LEU A 60 49.43 8.38 -21.01
N ASP A 61 49.66 9.68 -20.77
CA ASP A 61 50.36 10.59 -21.69
C ASP A 61 51.86 10.72 -21.36
N SER A 62 52.27 10.33 -20.14
CA SER A 62 53.64 10.46 -19.64
C SER A 62 54.62 9.42 -20.19
N ASN A 63 54.14 8.37 -20.86
CA ASN A 63 54.98 7.28 -21.39
C ASN A 63 54.70 6.98 -22.87
N PRO A 64 55.18 7.83 -23.80
CA PRO A 64 54.85 7.78 -25.23
C PRO A 64 55.46 6.59 -26.01
N GLU A 65 56.30 5.77 -25.38
CA GLU A 65 56.95 4.62 -26.04
C GLU A 65 56.05 3.36 -26.10
N ALA A 66 54.93 3.34 -25.38
CA ALA A 66 53.99 2.21 -25.37
C ALA A 66 52.79 2.51 -26.27
N GLY A 67 52.75 1.97 -27.50
CA GLY A 67 51.58 2.05 -28.40
C GLY A 67 50.27 1.47 -27.80
N TRP A 68 50.36 0.85 -26.63
CA TRP A 68 49.25 0.41 -25.79
C TRP A 68 48.47 1.55 -25.14
N SER A 69 49.03 2.76 -25.00
CA SER A 69 48.33 3.91 -24.42
C SER A 69 47.08 4.28 -25.21
N ILE A 70 47.16 4.28 -26.55
CA ILE A 70 46.03 4.58 -27.43
C ILE A 70 44.88 3.58 -27.26
N ALA A 71 45.18 2.31 -27.08
CA ALA A 71 44.16 1.30 -26.95
C ALA A 71 43.51 1.32 -25.55
N ASP A 72 44.21 1.77 -24.50
CA ASP A 72 43.58 2.03 -23.19
C ASP A 72 42.61 3.23 -23.26
N HIS A 73 42.96 4.32 -23.96
CA HIS A 73 42.04 5.44 -24.18
C HIS A 73 40.78 5.04 -24.95
N VAL A 74 40.91 4.20 -25.98
CA VAL A 74 39.76 3.68 -26.73
C VAL A 74 38.91 2.76 -25.85
N LEU A 75 39.54 1.90 -25.06
CA LEU A 75 38.86 1.04 -24.09
C LEU A 75 38.09 1.87 -23.05
N LEU A 76 38.70 2.95 -22.55
CA LEU A 76 38.10 3.90 -21.61
C LEU A 76 36.88 4.60 -22.23
N ALA A 77 37.01 5.12 -23.44
CA ALA A 77 35.92 5.79 -24.16
C ALA A 77 34.73 4.85 -24.37
N ILE A 78 35.00 3.61 -24.84
CA ILE A 78 33.97 2.58 -25.00
C ILE A 78 33.33 2.26 -23.65
N HIS A 79 34.13 2.09 -22.59
CA HIS A 79 33.63 1.82 -21.25
C HIS A 79 32.69 2.91 -20.75
N MET A 80 33.06 4.18 -20.93
CA MET A 80 32.24 5.32 -20.54
C MET A 80 30.93 5.42 -21.32
N ILE A 81 30.93 5.11 -22.62
CA ILE A 81 29.69 5.09 -23.40
C ILE A 81 28.75 4.00 -22.87
N PHE A 82 29.26 2.79 -22.61
CA PHE A 82 28.45 1.70 -22.09
C PHE A 82 27.84 2.01 -20.73
N VAL A 83 28.60 2.61 -19.81
CA VAL A 83 28.06 2.81 -18.47
C VAL A 83 27.28 4.11 -18.35
N ASN A 84 27.80 5.22 -18.88
CA ASN A 84 27.20 6.54 -18.69
C ASN A 84 26.00 6.77 -19.61
N ILE A 85 26.04 6.28 -20.86
CA ILE A 85 24.99 6.55 -21.85
C ILE A 85 24.02 5.37 -21.97
N LEU A 86 24.49 4.13 -21.95
CA LEU A 86 23.60 2.97 -22.08
C LEU A 86 23.01 2.55 -20.74
N LEU A 87 23.86 2.27 -19.74
CA LEU A 87 23.42 1.64 -18.50
C LEU A 87 22.73 2.62 -17.55
N THR A 88 23.28 3.82 -17.35
CA THR A 88 22.65 4.85 -16.50
C THR A 88 21.32 5.33 -17.08
N ASN A 89 21.23 5.58 -18.39
CA ASN A 89 19.95 5.98 -19.01
C ASN A 89 18.91 4.86 -18.95
N LEU A 90 19.32 3.60 -19.14
CA LEU A 90 18.42 2.46 -18.97
C LEU A 90 17.99 2.30 -17.51
N LEU A 91 18.90 2.52 -16.56
CA LEU A 91 18.61 2.43 -15.14
C LEU A 91 17.62 3.52 -14.70
N ILE A 92 17.82 4.76 -15.16
CA ILE A 92 16.89 5.87 -14.96
C ILE A 92 15.54 5.52 -15.58
N ALA A 93 15.51 5.03 -16.82
CA ALA A 93 14.25 4.64 -17.48
C ALA A 93 13.50 3.51 -16.73
N MET A 94 14.23 2.51 -16.22
CA MET A 94 13.65 1.44 -15.42
C MET A 94 13.12 1.97 -14.09
N PHE A 95 13.83 2.88 -13.43
CA PHE A 95 13.38 3.50 -12.20
C PHE A 95 12.16 4.38 -12.43
N THR A 96 12.16 5.27 -13.42
CA THR A 96 11.01 6.14 -13.72
C THR A 96 9.77 5.30 -14.05
N LYS A 97 9.89 4.30 -14.94
CA LYS A 97 8.78 3.42 -15.31
C LYS A 97 8.22 2.63 -14.11
N ARG A 98 9.09 2.15 -13.22
CA ARG A 98 8.66 1.43 -12.01
C ARG A 98 8.14 2.39 -10.95
N PHE A 99 8.71 3.58 -10.83
CA PHE A 99 8.28 4.62 -9.92
C PHE A 99 6.86 5.05 -10.25
N ASP A 100 6.53 5.32 -11.51
CA ASP A 100 5.17 5.72 -11.90
C ASP A 100 4.13 4.66 -11.52
N LYS A 101 4.44 3.39 -11.78
CA LYS A 101 3.56 2.27 -11.40
C LYS A 101 3.44 2.10 -9.88
N VAL A 102 4.54 2.26 -9.14
CA VAL A 102 4.59 2.04 -7.70
C VAL A 102 4.08 3.25 -6.92
N TYR A 103 4.08 4.45 -7.52
CA TYR A 103 3.68 5.70 -6.87
C TYR A 103 2.20 5.70 -6.47
N GLU A 104 1.32 5.19 -7.34
CA GLU A 104 -0.12 5.06 -7.03
C GLU A 104 -0.37 4.07 -5.88
N ASP A 105 0.30 2.91 -5.93
CA ASP A 105 0.20 1.89 -4.87
C ASP A 105 0.80 2.37 -3.55
N THR A 106 1.90 3.14 -3.61
CA THR A 106 2.60 3.65 -2.42
C THR A 106 1.79 4.71 -1.70
N ARG A 107 0.99 5.51 -2.41
CA ARG A 107 0.09 6.49 -1.77
C ARG A 107 -0.92 5.80 -0.86
N ASN A 108 -1.50 4.70 -1.32
CA ASN A 108 -2.43 3.90 -0.51
C ASN A 108 -1.73 3.25 0.69
N ILE A 109 -0.49 2.79 0.52
CA ILE A 109 0.35 2.27 1.60
C ILE A 109 0.66 3.38 2.62
N TRP A 110 0.99 4.58 2.18
CA TRP A 110 1.25 5.73 3.05
C TRP A 110 0.01 6.11 3.85
N HIS A 111 -1.17 6.21 3.23
CA HIS A 111 -2.42 6.47 3.96
C HIS A 111 -2.74 5.38 4.99
N SER A 112 -2.47 4.11 4.64
CA SER A 112 -2.63 2.98 5.57
C SER A 112 -1.66 3.06 6.74
N GLN A 113 -0.39 3.36 6.49
CA GLN A 113 0.64 3.53 7.52
C GLN A 113 0.35 4.75 8.40
N GLN A 114 -0.09 5.86 7.80
CA GLN A 114 -0.46 7.07 8.52
C GLN A 114 -1.65 6.82 9.45
N TYR A 115 -2.64 6.05 9.01
CA TYR A 115 -3.76 5.65 9.87
C TYR A 115 -3.27 4.79 11.05
N LEU A 116 -2.41 3.79 10.79
CA LEU A 116 -1.86 2.93 11.84
C LEU A 116 -1.06 3.72 12.87
N PHE A 117 -0.18 4.61 12.41
CA PHE A 117 0.58 5.53 13.26
C PHE A 117 -0.37 6.38 14.11
N THR A 118 -1.33 7.04 13.47
CA THR A 118 -2.26 7.94 14.14
C THR A 118 -3.06 7.19 15.22
N ARG A 119 -3.59 6.01 14.89
CA ARG A 119 -4.34 5.15 15.82
C ARG A 119 -3.50 4.75 17.03
N GLU A 120 -2.25 4.37 16.80
CA GLU A 120 -1.34 3.95 17.87
C GLU A 120 -1.00 5.13 18.81
N TYR A 121 -0.70 6.30 18.25
CA TYR A 121 -0.37 7.49 19.02
C TYR A 121 -1.55 8.04 19.84
N PHE A 122 -2.79 7.92 19.36
CA PHE A 122 -3.98 8.29 20.15
C PHE A 122 -4.16 7.44 21.42
N SER A 123 -3.62 6.22 21.45
CA SER A 123 -3.72 5.30 22.59
C SER A 123 -2.52 5.35 23.54
N ARG A 124 -1.39 5.90 23.10
CA ARG A 124 -0.16 5.99 23.89
C ARG A 124 -0.18 7.21 24.80
N SER A 125 0.50 7.08 25.94
CA SER A 125 0.69 8.18 26.88
C SER A 125 1.31 9.40 26.17
N PRO A 126 0.81 10.64 26.40
CA PRO A 126 1.23 11.84 25.67
C PRO A 126 2.66 12.31 26.02
N PHE A 127 3.39 11.55 26.84
CA PHE A 127 4.73 11.90 27.32
C PHE A 127 5.83 11.27 26.46
N LEU A 128 6.94 11.98 26.31
CA LEU A 128 8.12 11.49 25.59
C LEU A 128 8.59 10.14 26.17
N PRO A 129 9.23 9.27 25.35
CA PRO A 129 9.65 7.93 25.75
C PRO A 129 10.29 7.83 27.16
N PRO A 130 11.23 8.71 27.58
CA PRO A 130 11.81 8.64 28.93
C PRO A 130 10.84 9.05 30.06
N ILE A 131 9.88 9.94 29.82
CA ILE A 131 8.96 10.48 30.85
C ILE A 131 7.70 9.60 30.98
N SER A 132 7.37 8.83 29.94
CA SER A 132 6.23 7.92 29.91
C SER A 132 6.24 6.89 31.05
N LEU A 133 7.41 6.36 31.41
CA LEU A 133 7.56 5.37 32.48
C LEU A 133 7.07 5.89 33.84
N LEU A 134 7.35 7.14 34.19
CA LEU A 134 6.90 7.73 35.46
C LEU A 134 5.37 7.90 35.51
N TYR A 135 4.77 8.25 34.37
CA TYR A 135 3.31 8.36 34.25
C TYR A 135 2.63 7.00 34.43
N ASP A 136 3.17 5.96 33.80
CA ASP A 136 2.62 4.61 33.89
C ASP A 136 2.75 4.04 35.32
N ILE A 137 3.86 4.30 36.02
CA ILE A 137 4.02 3.96 37.45
C ILE A 137 2.96 4.66 38.31
N TYR A 138 2.71 5.96 38.09
CA TYR A 138 1.69 6.71 38.85
C TYR A 138 0.28 6.17 38.60
N TYR A 139 -0.04 5.82 37.34
CA TYR A 139 -1.35 5.27 37.00
C TYR A 139 -1.55 3.87 37.59
N LEU A 140 -0.52 3.01 37.56
CA LEU A 140 -0.53 1.70 38.23
C LEU A 140 -0.75 1.84 39.75
N ALA A 141 -0.03 2.76 40.40
CA ALA A 141 -0.17 3.01 41.83
C ALA A 141 -1.58 3.51 42.18
N ARG A 142 -2.15 4.42 41.36
CA ARG A 142 -3.52 4.90 41.51
C ARG A 142 -4.54 3.77 41.32
N MET A 143 -4.35 2.91 40.33
CA MET A 143 -5.22 1.77 40.06
C MET A 143 -5.18 0.76 41.22
N PHE A 144 -4.00 0.47 41.76
CA PHE A 144 -3.82 -0.38 42.94
C PHE A 144 -4.50 0.19 44.18
N PHE A 145 -4.35 1.50 44.42
CA PHE A 145 -5.06 2.20 45.50
C PHE A 145 -6.59 2.14 45.33
N PHE A 146 -7.10 2.36 44.13
CA PHE A 146 -8.54 2.24 43.83
C PHE A 146 -9.06 0.81 43.96
N TYR A 147 -8.26 -0.19 43.60
CA TYR A 147 -8.59 -1.61 43.76
C TYR A 147 -8.76 -1.98 45.24
N ILE A 148 -7.83 -1.55 46.09
CA ILE A 148 -7.92 -1.74 47.55
C ILE A 148 -9.14 -0.99 48.11
N ARG A 149 -9.36 0.25 47.68
CA ARG A 149 -10.47 1.09 48.16
C ARG A 149 -11.86 0.60 47.68
N ARG A 150 -11.95 -0.05 46.51
CA ARG A 150 -13.19 -0.67 45.99
C ARG A 150 -13.66 -1.87 46.81
N LYS A 151 -12.75 -2.62 47.45
CA LYS A 151 -13.16 -3.68 48.41
C LYS A 151 -13.92 -3.13 49.62
N HIS A 152 -13.77 -1.83 49.93
CA HIS A 152 -14.33 -1.21 51.14
C HIS A 152 -15.63 -0.41 50.90
N PHE A 153 -16.07 -0.23 49.64
CA PHE A 153 -17.21 0.64 49.30
C PHE A 153 -18.21 -0.08 48.39
N GLN A 154 -18.72 -1.22 48.86
CA GLN A 154 -19.77 -1.99 48.19
C GLN A 154 -21.15 -1.58 48.72
N LYS A 155 -21.50 -0.30 48.62
CA LYS A 155 -22.89 0.19 48.73
C LYS A 155 -22.98 1.60 48.16
N SER A 156 -23.38 1.72 46.90
CA SER A 156 -24.31 2.75 46.42
C SER A 156 -24.46 2.68 44.90
N ALA A 157 -25.71 2.52 44.51
CA ALA A 157 -26.23 2.32 43.16
C ALA A 157 -26.18 3.59 42.28
N ASP A 158 -25.05 4.30 42.23
CA ASP A 158 -24.92 5.57 41.50
C ASP A 158 -23.92 5.52 40.31
N ARG A 159 -23.44 4.32 39.96
CA ARG A 159 -22.67 4.10 38.73
C ARG A 159 -23.53 3.81 37.50
N ASP A 160 -24.73 3.28 37.69
CA ASP A 160 -25.62 2.93 36.57
C ASP A 160 -26.20 4.16 35.87
N SER A 161 -26.45 5.27 36.59
CA SER A 161 -26.99 6.48 35.98
C SER A 161 -26.01 7.12 34.98
N ARG A 162 -24.70 7.11 35.28
CA ARG A 162 -23.68 7.69 34.40
C ARG A 162 -23.40 6.83 33.18
N VAL A 163 -23.30 5.51 33.36
CA VAL A 163 -23.07 4.56 32.26
C VAL A 163 -24.26 4.57 31.30
N PHE A 164 -25.49 4.53 31.83
CA PHE A 164 -26.71 4.62 31.02
C PHE A 164 -26.78 5.93 30.22
N LYS A 165 -26.40 7.07 30.82
CA LYS A 165 -26.41 8.38 30.15
C LYS A 165 -25.38 8.46 29.00
N ILE A 166 -24.23 7.80 29.16
CA ILE A 166 -23.21 7.70 28.09
C ILE A 166 -23.70 6.79 26.96
N ILE A 167 -24.29 5.64 27.28
CA ILE A 167 -24.82 4.68 26.30
C ILE A 167 -26.00 5.29 25.52
N SER A 168 -26.89 6.00 26.22
CA SER A 168 -28.03 6.71 25.63
C SER A 168 -27.57 7.81 24.67
N LYS A 169 -26.60 8.65 25.07
CA LYS A 169 -26.01 9.65 24.16
C LYS A 169 -25.41 9.00 22.93
N LYS A 170 -24.67 7.91 23.09
CA LYS A 170 -24.04 7.18 21.99
C LYS A 170 -25.09 6.62 21.00
N LYS A 171 -26.23 6.11 21.50
CA LYS A 171 -27.33 5.61 20.67
C LYS A 171 -27.95 6.68 19.76
N HIS A 172 -28.16 7.90 20.27
CA HIS A 172 -28.70 9.00 19.45
C HIS A 172 -27.75 9.35 18.30
N THR A 173 -26.45 9.48 18.61
CA THR A 173 -25.44 9.83 17.62
C THR A 173 -25.28 8.72 16.57
N ILE A 174 -25.36 7.44 16.96
CA ILE A 174 -25.30 6.32 16.01
C ILE A 174 -26.45 6.37 15.01
N LYS A 175 -27.66 6.72 15.46
CA LYS A 175 -28.81 6.85 14.56
C LYS A 175 -28.60 7.96 13.54
N GLU A 176 -28.13 9.13 13.99
CA GLU A 176 -27.80 10.24 13.10
C GLU A 176 -26.71 9.89 12.07
N TRP A 177 -25.71 9.09 12.46
CA TRP A 177 -24.68 8.60 11.55
C TRP A 177 -25.21 7.60 10.52
N ASN A 178 -26.06 6.67 10.94
CA ASN A 178 -26.66 5.69 10.03
C ASN A 178 -27.60 6.38 9.03
N ASP A 179 -28.43 7.33 9.50
CA ASP A 179 -29.33 8.10 8.63
C ASP A 179 -28.51 8.94 7.62
N PHE A 180 -27.34 9.45 8.02
CA PHE A 180 -26.41 10.15 7.13
C PHE A 180 -25.75 9.20 6.11
N GLU A 181 -25.30 8.02 6.53
CA GLU A 181 -24.70 7.00 5.66
C GLU A 181 -25.71 6.52 4.60
N ASP A 182 -26.97 6.31 4.99
CA ASP A 182 -28.06 5.92 4.08
C ASP A 182 -28.36 7.03 3.06
N ALA A 183 -28.38 8.30 3.49
CA ALA A 183 -28.58 9.44 2.60
C ALA A 183 -27.46 9.56 1.56
N PHE A 184 -26.19 9.43 1.99
CA PHE A 184 -25.03 9.50 1.09
C PHE A 184 -24.97 8.30 0.14
N THR A 185 -25.25 7.10 0.62
CA THR A 185 -25.24 5.87 -0.18
C THR A 185 -26.32 5.91 -1.26
N SER A 186 -27.50 6.46 -0.93
CA SER A 186 -28.58 6.65 -1.91
C SER A 186 -28.20 7.65 -3.01
N GLU A 187 -27.46 8.70 -2.68
CA GLU A 187 -27.00 9.71 -3.65
C GLU A 187 -25.95 9.11 -4.60
N TYR A 188 -24.93 8.43 -4.05
CA TYR A 188 -23.92 7.72 -4.83
C TYR A 188 -24.52 6.67 -5.76
N ALA A 189 -25.44 5.84 -5.26
CA ALA A 189 -26.10 4.82 -6.08
C ALA A 189 -26.90 5.43 -7.23
N HIS A 190 -27.58 6.56 -6.99
CA HIS A 190 -28.33 7.25 -8.02
C HIS A 190 -27.43 7.87 -9.09
N ASP A 191 -26.28 8.42 -8.71
CA ASP A 191 -25.32 8.99 -9.65
C ASP A 191 -24.57 7.90 -10.45
N GLU A 192 -24.29 6.75 -9.86
CA GLU A 192 -23.78 5.58 -10.59
C GLU A 192 -24.80 5.07 -11.62
N VAL A 193 -26.08 4.95 -11.24
CA VAL A 193 -27.15 4.58 -12.18
C VAL A 193 -27.28 5.60 -13.32
N LYS A 194 -27.17 6.90 -13.03
CA LYS A 194 -27.13 7.94 -14.08
C LYS A 194 -25.91 7.81 -14.98
N ALA A 195 -24.73 7.55 -14.42
CA ALA A 195 -23.51 7.38 -15.20
C ALA A 195 -23.57 6.16 -16.11
N LEU A 196 -24.10 5.03 -15.62
CA LEU A 196 -24.35 3.81 -16.39
C LEU A 196 -25.41 4.04 -17.47
N ASN A 197 -26.49 4.74 -17.15
CA ASN A 197 -27.52 5.09 -18.11
C ASN A 197 -26.93 5.99 -19.21
N ASN A 198 -26.18 7.03 -18.85
CA ASN A 198 -25.51 7.90 -19.81
C ASN A 198 -24.46 7.18 -20.67
N ALA A 199 -23.72 6.23 -20.09
CA ALA A 199 -22.80 5.37 -20.82
C ALA A 199 -23.54 4.45 -21.80
N SER A 200 -24.68 3.87 -21.39
CA SER A 200 -25.52 3.04 -22.26
C SER A 200 -26.17 3.84 -23.39
N ILE A 201 -26.66 5.05 -23.13
CA ILE A 201 -27.22 5.96 -24.13
C ILE A 201 -26.13 6.40 -25.11
N LYS A 202 -24.90 6.65 -24.64
CA LYS A 202 -23.76 6.97 -25.51
C LYS A 202 -23.35 5.78 -26.38
N SER A 203 -23.37 4.55 -25.85
CA SER A 203 -23.15 3.35 -26.67
C SER A 203 -24.27 3.09 -27.67
N LYS A 204 -25.52 3.42 -27.33
CA LYS A 204 -26.69 3.28 -28.21
C LYS A 204 -26.74 4.36 -29.29
N SER A 205 -26.38 5.60 -28.95
CA SER A 205 -26.27 6.72 -29.88
C SER A 205 -25.08 6.60 -30.84
N GLY A 206 -24.00 5.90 -30.44
CA GLY A 206 -22.92 5.53 -31.36
C GLY A 206 -23.29 4.43 -32.35
N SER A 207 -24.31 3.60 -32.04
CA SER A 207 -24.84 2.58 -32.96
C SER A 207 -25.96 3.09 -33.87
N ASP A 208 -26.64 4.19 -33.54
CA ASP A 208 -27.69 4.80 -34.38
C ASP A 208 -27.14 5.56 -35.61
N SER A 209 -25.82 5.83 -35.67
CA SER A 209 -25.17 6.35 -36.88
C SER A 209 -24.76 5.27 -37.89
N ASP A 210 -24.72 3.99 -37.49
CA ASP A 210 -24.18 2.89 -38.30
C ASP A 210 -25.19 1.82 -38.71
N ASN A 211 -26.49 1.97 -38.43
CA ASN A 211 -27.46 0.94 -38.83
C ASN A 211 -28.68 1.47 -39.58
N LYS A 212 -28.44 1.78 -40.86
CA LYS A 212 -29.46 1.75 -41.91
C LYS A 212 -29.41 0.42 -42.66
N GLU A 213 -29.15 -0.72 -42.00
CA GLU A 213 -29.10 -2.01 -42.69
C GLU A 213 -29.24 -3.25 -41.78
N ASN A 214 -30.30 -3.36 -40.98
CA ASN A 214 -30.91 -4.68 -40.69
C ASN A 214 -32.19 -4.56 -39.87
N LYS A 215 -33.35 -4.82 -40.49
CA LYS A 215 -34.67 -4.76 -39.81
C LYS A 215 -35.11 -6.09 -39.18
N ASP A 216 -34.37 -7.18 -39.39
CA ASP A 216 -34.79 -8.51 -38.92
C ASP A 216 -34.19 -8.90 -37.55
N ASP A 217 -33.07 -8.30 -37.13
CA ASP A 217 -32.46 -8.58 -35.81
C ASP A 217 -33.10 -7.80 -34.64
N MET A 218 -33.84 -6.71 -34.91
CA MET A 218 -34.53 -5.92 -33.87
C MET A 218 -35.77 -6.61 -33.28
N MET A 219 -36.29 -7.67 -33.92
CA MET A 219 -37.47 -8.39 -33.42
C MET A 219 -37.11 -9.44 -32.36
N LYS A 220 -35.87 -9.96 -32.36
CA LYS A 220 -35.38 -10.90 -31.33
C LYS A 220 -35.06 -10.17 -30.02
N ASP A 221 -34.45 -8.99 -30.09
CA ASP A 221 -34.01 -8.26 -28.90
C ASP A 221 -35.20 -7.71 -28.08
N HIS A 222 -36.30 -7.35 -28.75
CA HIS A 222 -37.54 -6.91 -28.07
C HIS A 222 -38.29 -8.08 -27.39
N SER A 223 -38.17 -9.30 -27.90
CA SER A 223 -38.74 -10.49 -27.26
C SER A 223 -38.00 -10.84 -25.95
N GLY A 224 -36.66 -10.84 -25.98
CA GLY A 224 -35.83 -11.07 -24.80
C GLY A 224 -36.02 -10.02 -23.70
N LEU A 225 -36.18 -8.74 -24.07
CA LEU A 225 -36.48 -7.68 -23.10
C LEU A 225 -37.87 -7.82 -22.46
N THR A 226 -38.84 -8.35 -23.22
CA THR A 226 -40.21 -8.60 -22.72
C THR A 226 -40.22 -9.78 -21.76
N ASP A 227 -39.48 -10.83 -22.08
CA ASP A 227 -39.34 -12.01 -21.22
C ASP A 227 -38.59 -11.69 -19.92
N ALA A 228 -37.52 -10.89 -19.98
CA ALA A 228 -36.81 -10.42 -18.80
C ALA A 228 -37.71 -9.57 -17.87
N ASN A 229 -38.55 -8.70 -18.44
CA ASN A 229 -39.47 -7.88 -17.67
C ASN A 229 -40.59 -8.71 -17.00
N ASN A 230 -41.08 -9.75 -17.68
CA ASN A 230 -42.07 -10.67 -17.11
C ASN A 230 -41.46 -11.51 -15.97
N ASN A 231 -40.23 -11.98 -16.14
CA ASN A 231 -39.49 -12.68 -15.07
C ASN A 231 -39.24 -11.78 -13.86
N LEU A 232 -38.89 -10.50 -14.07
CA LEU A 232 -38.69 -9.54 -12.98
C LEU A 232 -39.98 -9.29 -12.18
N LYS A 233 -41.12 -9.14 -12.87
CA LYS A 233 -42.43 -9.01 -12.23
C LYS A 233 -42.80 -10.26 -11.43
N GLN A 234 -42.45 -11.44 -11.91
CA GLN A 234 -42.67 -12.69 -11.20
C GLN A 234 -41.82 -12.78 -9.93
N VAL A 235 -40.52 -12.48 -10.00
CA VAL A 235 -39.63 -12.43 -8.84
C VAL A 235 -40.14 -11.43 -7.79
N GLN A 236 -40.64 -10.28 -8.22
CA GLN A 236 -41.17 -9.26 -7.32
C GLN A 236 -42.47 -9.72 -6.63
N ASN A 237 -43.33 -10.46 -7.33
CA ASN A 237 -44.51 -11.07 -6.73
C ASN A 237 -44.16 -12.16 -5.71
N ASP A 238 -43.15 -12.98 -5.97
CA ASP A 238 -42.73 -14.02 -5.04
C ASP A 238 -42.03 -13.45 -3.81
N LEU A 239 -41.27 -12.36 -3.96
CA LEU A 239 -40.72 -11.61 -2.83
C LEU A 239 -41.83 -11.05 -1.92
N ASN A 240 -42.90 -10.52 -2.52
CA ASN A 240 -44.06 -10.01 -1.77
C ASN A 240 -44.78 -11.12 -1.00
N LYS A 241 -44.94 -12.32 -1.60
CA LYS A 241 -45.52 -13.48 -0.89
C LYS A 241 -44.65 -13.91 0.28
N LEU A 242 -43.33 -13.98 0.10
CA LEU A 242 -42.40 -14.35 1.16
C LEU A 242 -42.43 -13.33 2.31
N LYS A 243 -42.53 -12.04 2.00
CA LYS A 243 -42.66 -11.00 3.02
C LYS A 243 -43.89 -11.20 3.90
N VAL A 244 -45.04 -11.50 3.28
CA VAL A 244 -46.30 -11.78 4.01
C VAL A 244 -46.16 -13.05 4.88
N LEU A 245 -45.49 -14.10 4.38
CA LEU A 245 -45.25 -15.31 5.17
C LEU A 245 -44.33 -15.06 6.37
N VAL A 246 -43.27 -14.28 6.19
CA VAL A 246 -42.36 -13.90 7.28
C VAL A 246 -43.10 -13.05 8.33
N GLU A 247 -43.94 -12.11 7.90
CA GLU A 247 -44.78 -11.32 8.81
C GLU A 247 -45.78 -12.19 9.58
N GLY A 248 -46.37 -13.20 8.91
CA GLY A 248 -47.25 -14.19 9.55
C GLY A 248 -46.54 -15.03 10.59
N LEU A 249 -45.38 -15.60 10.27
CA LEU A 249 -44.56 -16.38 11.21
C LEU A 249 -44.09 -15.54 12.39
N ASN A 250 -43.75 -14.27 12.16
CA ASN A 250 -43.33 -13.37 13.23
C ASN A 250 -44.50 -13.06 14.18
N LYS A 251 -45.73 -12.95 13.65
CA LYS A 251 -46.93 -12.77 14.47
C LYS A 251 -47.24 -14.03 15.27
N GLU A 252 -47.19 -15.21 14.65
CA GLU A 252 -47.42 -16.49 15.32
C GLU A 252 -46.39 -16.76 16.43
N LEU A 253 -45.12 -16.41 16.19
CA LEU A 253 -44.06 -16.49 17.20
C LEU A 253 -44.34 -15.55 18.39
N ASN A 254 -44.81 -14.34 18.13
CA ASN A 254 -45.15 -13.38 19.19
C ASN A 254 -46.37 -13.83 20.00
N ASP A 255 -47.40 -14.37 19.35
CA ASP A 255 -48.58 -14.92 20.00
C ASP A 255 -48.21 -16.15 20.88
N GLU A 256 -47.28 -17.00 20.42
CA GLU A 256 -46.76 -18.14 21.19
C GLU A 256 -45.92 -17.69 22.41
N ILE A 257 -45.14 -16.60 22.28
CA ILE A 257 -44.41 -15.99 23.38
C ILE A 257 -45.38 -15.41 24.42
N GLU A 258 -46.40 -14.66 24.00
CA GLU A 258 -47.41 -14.11 24.91
C GLU A 258 -48.21 -15.20 25.64
N LYS A 259 -48.55 -16.29 24.94
CA LYS A 259 -49.21 -17.44 25.55
C LYS A 259 -48.34 -18.12 26.62
N LYS A 260 -47.03 -18.25 26.38
CA LYS A 260 -46.07 -18.77 27.39
C LYS A 260 -45.87 -17.82 28.57
N ILE A 261 -45.92 -16.50 28.34
CA ILE A 261 -45.87 -15.50 29.40
C ILE A 261 -47.14 -15.55 30.25
N SER A 262 -48.32 -15.72 29.63
CA SER A 262 -49.59 -15.86 30.34
C SER A 262 -49.72 -17.17 31.14
N GLN A 263 -49.05 -18.25 30.73
CA GLN A 263 -49.01 -19.51 31.50
C GLN A 263 -48.03 -19.47 32.69
N ASN A 264 -47.01 -18.61 32.66
CA ASN A 264 -46.06 -18.40 33.75
C ASN A 264 -46.41 -17.20 34.66
N GLY A 265 -47.54 -16.56 34.42
CA GLY A 265 -47.97 -15.31 35.05
C GLY A 265 -49.11 -15.45 36.05
N ASP A 266 -49.12 -16.48 36.90
CA ASP A 266 -49.88 -16.44 38.15
C ASP A 266 -48.99 -16.74 39.35
N PRO A 267 -48.57 -15.69 40.06
CA PRO A 267 -48.33 -15.81 41.48
C PRO A 267 -48.99 -14.64 42.23
N THR A 268 -50.32 -14.60 42.34
CA THR A 268 -51.02 -13.89 43.44
C THR A 268 -52.45 -14.42 43.48
N ASN A 269 -53.00 -15.06 44.51
CA ASN A 269 -53.04 -14.82 45.96
C ASN A 269 -54.17 -15.78 46.50
N PRO A 270 -54.47 -15.96 47.81
CA PRO A 270 -53.95 -15.33 49.02
C PRO A 270 -53.32 -16.30 50.05
#